data_AF-A0AAV9G787-F1
#
_entry.id   AF-A0AAV9G787-F1
#
_cell.length_a   1.000
_cell.length_b   1.000
_cell.length_c   1.000
_cell.angle_alpha   90.00
_cell.angle_beta   90.00
_cell.angle_gamma   90.00
#
_symmetry.space_group_name_H-M   'P 1'
#
loop_
_entity.id
_entity.type
_entity.pdbx_description
1 polymer ?
#
loop_
_entity_poly.entity_id
_entity_poly.type
_entity_poly.pdbx_seq_one_letter_code
_entity_poly.pdbx_strand_id
1 'polypeptide(L)' 'RLFSSGNMSDCTFKCGEHTWNLHKFVLCLNSEFFRAAFAGKFNEAETGVLLLEEQDPERVDEALRFIYNG' A
#
# COMPACT_ATOMS: atom_id res chain seq x y z
N ARG A 1 3.20 13.52 5.33
CA ARG A 1 2.08 14.34 4.81
C ARG A 1 1.25 13.60 3.77
N LEU A 2 1.87 12.93 2.78
CA LEU A 2 1.15 12.19 1.73
C LEU A 2 0.31 11.01 2.27
N PHE A 3 0.84 10.28 3.26
CA PHE A 3 0.12 9.16 3.87
C PHE A 3 -1.25 9.54 4.45
N SER A 4 -1.32 10.66 5.18
CA SER A 4 -2.55 11.06 5.89
C SER A 4 -3.56 11.77 4.99
N SER A 5 -3.13 12.41 3.89
CA SER A 5 -4.06 13.14 3.01
C SER A 5 -4.69 12.27 1.93
N GLY A 6 -4.01 11.20 1.50
CA GLY A 6 -4.46 10.36 0.38
C GLY A 6 -4.52 11.09 -0.97
N ASN A 7 -4.03 12.33 -1.06
CA ASN A 7 -4.14 13.13 -2.26
C ASN A 7 -3.22 12.58 -3.36
N MET A 8 -3.76 12.35 -4.56
CA MET A 8 -3.06 11.71 -5.68
C MET A 8 -2.68 10.24 -5.45
N SER A 9 -3.39 9.56 -4.54
CA SER A 9 -3.29 8.10 -4.41
C SER A 9 -3.74 7.39 -5.69
N ASP A 10 -3.02 6.35 -6.08
CA ASP A 10 -3.26 5.53 -7.28
C ASP A 10 -3.37 4.03 -6.95
N CYS A 11 -3.39 3.68 -5.66
CA CYS A 11 -3.68 2.34 -5.18
C CYS A 11 -4.43 2.33 -3.85
N THR A 12 -5.08 1.19 -3.57
CA THR A 12 -5.83 0.93 -2.35
C THR A 12 -5.31 -0.35 -1.70
N PHE A 13 -4.96 -0.28 -0.42
CA PHE A 13 -4.65 -1.46 0.39
C PHE A 13 -5.86 -1.76 1.29
N LYS A 14 -6.31 -3.02 1.32
CA LYS A 14 -7.36 -3.51 2.22
C LYS A 14 -6.82 -4.58 3.17
N CYS A 15 -7.05 -4.41 4.48
CA CYS A 15 -6.67 -5.33 5.55
C CYS A 15 -7.84 -5.48 6.54
N GLY A 16 -8.60 -6.57 6.42
CA GLY A 16 -9.85 -6.73 7.14
C GLY A 16 -10.77 -5.54 6.89
N GLU A 17 -11.25 -4.89 7.97
CA GLU A 17 -12.11 -3.70 7.90
C GLU A 17 -11.36 -2.40 7.55
N HIS A 18 -10.03 -2.42 7.49
CA HIS A 18 -9.22 -1.22 7.25
C HIS A 18 -8.88 -1.06 5.78
N THR A 19 -8.95 0.19 5.30
CA THR A 19 -8.61 0.55 3.92
C THR A 19 -7.74 1.80 3.91
N TRP A 20 -6.64 1.75 3.16
CA TRP A 20 -5.74 2.89 2.94
C TRP A 20 -5.65 3.25 1.46
N ASN A 21 -5.69 4.54 1.16
CA ASN A 21 -5.41 5.08 -0.17
C ASN A 21 -3.95 5.54 -0.23
N LEU A 22 -3.18 4.91 -1.10
CA LEU A 22 -1.72 4.95 -1.12
C LEU A 22 -1.17 5.25 -2.51
N HIS A 23 0.15 5.42 -2.60
CA HIS A 23 0.87 5.80 -3.81
C HIS A 23 1.80 4.64 -4.22
N LYS A 24 1.54 4.01 -5.37
CA LYS A 24 2.33 2.90 -5.92
C LYS A 24 3.80 3.28 -5.98
N PHE A 25 4.12 4.49 -6.44
CA PHE A 25 5.50 4.96 -6.54
C PHE A 25 6.24 4.92 -5.19
N VAL A 26 5.62 5.43 -4.12
CA VAL A 26 6.23 5.45 -2.77
C VAL A 26 6.41 4.04 -2.24
N LEU A 27 5.40 3.17 -2.40
CA LEU A 27 5.44 1.79 -1.94
C LEU A 27 6.51 0.97 -2.68
N CYS A 28 6.54 1.04 -4.03
CA CYS A 28 7.48 0.30 -4.86
C CYS A 28 8.94 0.73 -4.67
N LEU A 29 9.18 1.99 -4.34
CA LEU A 29 10.53 2.50 -4.09
C LEU A 29 11.11 1.97 -2.78
N ASN A 30 10.26 1.76 -1.77
CA ASN A 30 10.67 1.44 -0.40
C ASN A 30 10.43 -0.02 0.00
N SER A 31 9.86 -0.86 -0.87
CA SER A 31 9.56 -2.26 -0.56
C SER A 31 9.55 -3.14 -1.80
N GLU A 32 10.34 -4.21 -1.79
CA GLU A 32 10.36 -5.18 -2.88
C GLU A 32 9.05 -5.96 -2.98
N PHE A 33 8.36 -6.18 -1.87
CA PHE A 33 7.04 -6.79 -1.85
C PHE A 33 6.04 -5.95 -2.65
N PHE A 34 5.93 -4.66 -2.34
CA PHE A 34 5.03 -3.77 -3.07
C PHE A 34 5.47 -3.55 -4.52
N ARG A 35 6.79 -3.54 -4.79
CA ARG A 35 7.31 -3.50 -6.16
C ARG A 35 6.88 -4.72 -6.96
N ALA A 36 6.95 -5.91 -6.36
CA ALA A 36 6.49 -7.13 -7.03
C ALA A 36 4.98 -7.09 -7.28
N ALA A 37 4.18 -6.65 -6.30
CA ALA A 37 2.72 -6.56 -6.43
C ALA A 37 2.27 -5.53 -7.48
N PHE A 38 2.78 -4.30 -7.43
CA PHE A 38 2.27 -3.19 -8.24
C PHE A 38 3.03 -2.93 -9.55
N ALA A 39 4.28 -3.38 -9.68
CA ALA A 39 5.07 -3.25 -10.91
C ALA A 39 5.33 -4.59 -11.62
N GLY A 40 4.78 -5.69 -11.08
CA GLY A 40 4.87 -7.02 -11.66
C GLY A 40 3.74 -7.35 -12.63
N LYS A 41 3.39 -8.63 -12.69
CA LYS A 41 2.33 -9.18 -13.57
C LYS A 41 1.13 -9.68 -12.77
N PHE A 42 1.00 -9.26 -11.51
CA PHE A 42 -0.13 -9.65 -10.68
C PHE A 42 -1.32 -8.72 -10.89
N ASN A 43 -2.49 -9.16 -10.44
CA ASN A 43 -3.74 -8.44 -10.63
C ASN A 43 -3.72 -7.05 -9.96
N GLU A 44 -2.93 -6.91 -8.89
CA GLU A 44 -2.73 -5.68 -8.13
C GLU A 44 -2.05 -4.59 -8.96
N ALA A 45 -1.19 -4.96 -9.92
CA ALA A 45 -0.55 -4.02 -10.83
C ALA A 45 -1.59 -3.29 -11.70
N GLU A 46 -2.55 -4.06 -12.23
CA GLU A 46 -3.63 -3.57 -13.10
C GLU A 46 -4.74 -2.89 -12.30
N THR A 47 -5.27 -3.58 -11.28
CA THR A 47 -6.40 -3.07 -10.48
C THR A 47 -6.01 -1.94 -9.53
N GLY A 48 -4.74 -1.90 -9.09
CA GLY A 48 -4.30 -1.01 -8.03
C GLY A 48 -4.87 -1.37 -6.64
N VAL A 49 -5.49 -2.54 -6.47
CA VAL A 49 -6.07 -2.97 -5.20
C VAL A 49 -5.27 -4.15 -4.66
N LEU A 50 -4.70 -3.99 -3.47
CA LEU A 50 -4.03 -5.07 -2.73
C LEU A 50 -4.90 -5.48 -1.53
N LEU A 51 -5.20 -6.77 -1.41
CA LEU A 51 -6.02 -7.34 -0.34
C LEU A 51 -5.18 -8.31 0.48
N LEU A 52 -4.99 -8.03 1.78
CA LEU A 52 -4.32 -8.91 2.73
C LEU A 52 -5.14 -8.99 4.03
N GLU A 53 -6.15 -9.86 4.06
CA GLU A 53 -7.09 -9.97 5.19
C GLU A 53 -6.51 -10.66 6.42
N GLU A 54 -5.43 -11.42 6.26
CA GLU A 54 -4.81 -12.23 7.32
C GLU A 54 -3.85 -11.45 8.23
N GLN A 55 -3.57 -10.18 7.91
CA GLN A 55 -2.59 -9.37 8.63
C GLN A 55 -3.25 -8.55 9.74
N ASP A 56 -2.45 -8.17 10.74
CA ASP A 56 -2.87 -7.29 11.82
C ASP A 56 -2.93 -5.82 11.32
N PRO A 57 -4.10 -5.16 11.29
CA PRO A 57 -4.23 -3.83 10.69
C PRO A 57 -3.37 -2.76 11.35
N GLU A 58 -3.13 -2.85 12.66
CA GLU A 58 -2.31 -1.89 13.40
C GLU A 58 -0.84 -2.00 12.98
N ARG A 59 -0.30 -3.23 12.89
CA ARG A 59 1.07 -3.45 12.37
C ARG A 59 1.22 -3.03 10.91
N VAL A 60 0.18 -3.21 10.09
CA VAL A 60 0.19 -2.74 8.70
C VAL A 60 0.25 -1.21 8.66
N ASP A 61 -0.54 -0.51 9.48
CA ASP A 61 -0.51 0.96 9.55
C ASP A 61 0.87 1.48 9.98
N GLU A 62 1.49 0.86 10.99
CA GLU A 62 2.85 1.20 11.44
C GLU A 62 3.89 1.02 10.32
N ALA A 63 3.85 -0.11 9.62
CA ALA A 63 4.74 -0.39 8.49
C ALA A 63 4.55 0.61 7.34
N LEU A 64 3.30 0.95 7.02
CA LEU A 64 3.00 1.96 6.00
C LEU A 64 3.48 3.35 6.43
N ARG A 65 3.29 3.76 7.69
CA ARG A 65 3.84 5.02 8.21
C ARG A 65 5.35 5.07 8.12
N PHE A 66 6.02 3.96 8.43
CA PHE A 66 7.47 3.85 8.29
C PHE A 66 7.91 4.09 6.83
N ILE A 67 7.27 3.41 5.88
CA ILE A 67 7.52 3.59 4.43
C ILE A 67 7.36 5.05 3.98
N TYR A 68 6.36 5.76 4.50
CA TYR A 68 6.08 7.14 4.07
C TYR A 68 6.89 8.22 4.77
N ASN A 69 7.43 7.91 5.95
CA ASN A 69 8.12 8.92 6.76
C ASN A 69 9.64 8.81 6.69
N GLY A 70 10.20 7.64 6.33
CA GLY A 70 11.65 7.44 6.18
C GLY A 70 12.45 7.64 7.46
#